data_AF-A0A6B3Q8Z2-F1
#
_entry.id   AF-A0A6B3Q8Z2-F1
#
_cell.length_a   1.000
_cell.length_b   1.000
_cell.length_c   1.000
_cell.angle_alpha   90.00
_cell.angle_beta   90.00
_cell.angle_gamma   90.00
#
_symmetry.space_group_name_H-M   'P 1'
#
loop_
_entity.id
_entity.type
_entity.pdbx_description
1 polymer ?
#
loop_
_entity_poly.entity_id
_entity_poly.type
_entity_poly.pdbx_seq_one_letter_code
_entity_poly.pdbx_strand_id
1 'polypeptide(L)'
;PDFDLGRHVWRIALPRPGNEDQLFELIADLMARRLDRGRPLWEVWVIEGLADSKWSILTKLHHCMADGIAATHLLAGLSDESMSDSFASNIHTTMQSQSASVRRGGFRVNPSEALTASTAVMAGIVRAAKGASEIAAGVLSPAASSLNGPISDLRRYSAAK
;
A
#
# COMPACT_ATOMS: atom_id res chain seq x y z
N PRO A 1 -9.18 0.69 -30.77
CA PRO A 1 -8.19 0.83 -29.67
C PRO A 1 -7.02 -0.12 -29.92
N ASP A 2 -5.85 0.42 -30.26
CA ASP A 2 -4.66 -0.38 -30.51
C ASP A 2 -3.88 -0.55 -29.21
N PHE A 3 -4.31 -1.51 -28.40
CA PHE A 3 -3.52 -1.98 -27.27
C PHE A 3 -2.30 -2.75 -27.82
N ASP A 4 -1.11 -2.36 -27.37
CA ASP A 4 0.17 -2.93 -27.82
C ASP A 4 0.99 -3.31 -26.58
N LEU A 5 1.14 -4.61 -26.35
CA LEU A 5 1.86 -5.16 -25.20
C LEU A 5 3.31 -4.68 -25.13
N GLY A 6 3.95 -4.44 -26.27
CA GLY A 6 5.35 -3.99 -26.35
C GLY A 6 5.57 -2.59 -25.75
N ARG A 7 4.49 -1.82 -25.53
CA ARG A 7 4.55 -0.51 -24.86
C ARG A 7 4.42 -0.61 -23.35
N HIS A 8 4.03 -1.77 -22.84
CA HIS A 8 3.77 -1.99 -21.42
C HIS A 8 4.76 -2.97 -20.79
N VAL A 9 5.31 -3.92 -21.55
CA VAL A 9 6.26 -4.92 -21.04
C VAL A 9 7.65 -4.65 -21.62
N TRP A 10 8.58 -4.37 -20.74
CA TRP A 10 9.96 -4.02 -21.09
C TRP A 10 10.92 -5.05 -20.50
N ARG A 11 11.95 -5.42 -21.26
CA ARG A 11 13.06 -6.24 -20.76
C ARG A 11 14.34 -5.43 -20.81
N ILE A 12 15.01 -5.31 -19.67
CA ILE A 12 16.26 -4.56 -19.52
C ILE A 12 17.23 -5.36 -18.66
N ALA A 13 18.51 -5.00 -18.70
CA ALA A 13 19.55 -5.65 -17.91
C ALA A 13 20.35 -4.61 -17.13
N LEU A 14 20.71 -4.96 -15.90
CA LEU A 14 21.67 -4.18 -15.12
C LEU A 14 23.09 -4.37 -15.67
N PRO A 15 23.92 -3.31 -15.65
CA PRO A 15 25.35 -3.48 -15.89
C PRO A 15 25.96 -4.30 -14.76
N ARG A 16 27.05 -5.03 -15.06
CA ARG A 16 27.85 -5.69 -14.01
C ARG A 16 28.32 -4.63 -12.99
N PRO A 17 28.35 -4.92 -11.67
CA PRO A 17 28.19 -6.26 -11.06
C PRO A 17 26.75 -6.73 -10.84
N GLY A 18 25.72 -5.89 -11.03
CA GLY A 18 24.32 -6.28 -10.83
C GLY A 18 23.94 -6.41 -9.36
N ASN A 19 24.43 -5.51 -8.51
CA ASN A 19 24.12 -5.52 -7.09
C ASN A 19 22.74 -4.91 -6.78
N GLU A 20 22.26 -5.07 -5.54
CA GLU A 20 20.96 -4.54 -5.11
C GLU A 20 20.89 -3.01 -5.20
N ASP A 21 21.97 -2.30 -4.90
CA ASP A 21 21.98 -0.83 -4.93
C ASP A 21 21.73 -0.32 -6.36
N GLN A 22 22.37 -0.94 -7.37
CA GLN A 22 22.13 -0.67 -8.78
C GLN A 22 20.70 -1.00 -9.21
N LEU A 23 20.11 -2.09 -8.68
CA LEU A 23 18.71 -2.40 -8.91
C LEU A 23 17.81 -1.28 -8.35
N PHE A 24 18.05 -0.83 -7.12
CA PHE A 24 17.22 0.18 -6.47
C PHE A 24 17.36 1.57 -7.09
N GLU A 25 18.56 1.96 -7.54
CA GLU A 25 18.77 3.17 -8.34
C GLU A 25 17.99 3.11 -9.65
N LEU A 26 18.07 1.98 -10.37
CA LEU A 26 17.28 1.78 -11.58
C LEU A 26 15.78 1.87 -11.28
N ILE A 27 15.28 1.18 -10.26
CA ILE A 27 13.87 1.25 -9.87
C ILE A 27 13.46 2.70 -9.56
N ALA A 28 14.27 3.47 -8.86
CA ALA A 28 13.99 4.87 -8.56
C ALA A 28 13.83 5.70 -9.84
N ASP A 29 14.73 5.53 -10.81
CA ASP A 29 14.67 6.20 -12.11
C ASP A 29 13.42 5.78 -12.92
N LEU A 30 13.11 4.48 -12.94
CA LEU A 30 11.92 3.96 -13.61
C LEU A 30 10.65 4.53 -12.97
N MET A 31 10.61 4.65 -11.63
CA MET A 31 9.47 5.19 -10.88
C MET A 31 9.30 6.70 -11.06
N ALA A 32 10.39 7.46 -11.20
CA ALA A 32 10.38 8.92 -11.42
C ALA A 32 9.60 9.35 -12.67
N ARG A 33 9.67 8.56 -13.74
CA ARG A 33 8.99 8.83 -15.02
C ARG A 33 7.47 8.73 -14.88
N ARG A 34 6.67 9.59 -15.50
CA ARG A 34 5.20 9.45 -15.44
C ARG A 34 4.71 8.41 -16.45
N LEU A 35 3.67 7.68 -16.08
CA LEU A 35 2.93 6.84 -17.02
C LEU A 35 2.27 7.75 -18.07
N ASP A 36 2.37 7.35 -19.33
CA ASP A 36 1.70 8.04 -20.44
C ASP A 36 0.17 7.85 -20.33
N ARG A 37 -0.56 8.96 -20.31
CA ARG A 37 -2.02 8.99 -20.16
C ARG A 37 -2.77 8.67 -21.45
N GLY A 38 -2.08 8.58 -22.60
CA GLY A 38 -2.66 8.16 -23.87
C GLY A 38 -2.82 6.64 -24.00
N ARG A 39 -2.39 5.85 -23.01
CA ARG A 39 -2.42 4.38 -22.99
C ARG A 39 -2.88 3.86 -21.62
N PRO A 40 -3.20 2.55 -21.49
CA PRO A 40 -3.48 1.95 -20.18
C PRO A 40 -2.40 2.28 -19.15
N LEU A 41 -2.81 2.69 -17.95
CA LEU A 41 -1.91 3.27 -16.95
C LEU A 41 -1.17 2.21 -16.12
N TRP A 42 -0.40 1.35 -16.78
CA TRP A 42 0.45 0.35 -16.17
C TRP A 42 1.65 -0.02 -17.04
N GLU A 43 2.75 -0.44 -16.43
CA GLU A 43 3.98 -0.92 -17.06
C GLU A 43 4.59 -2.05 -16.20
N VAL A 44 5.23 -3.02 -16.85
CA VAL A 44 5.98 -4.12 -16.24
C VAL A 44 7.40 -4.12 -16.81
N TRP A 45 8.39 -4.20 -15.93
CA TRP A 45 9.80 -4.26 -16.29
C TRP A 45 10.40 -5.56 -15.78
N VAL A 46 10.91 -6.39 -16.69
CA VAL A 46 11.73 -7.56 -16.39
C VAL A 46 13.18 -7.13 -16.39
N ILE A 47 13.82 -7.18 -15.22
CA ILE A 47 15.17 -6.67 -14.98
C ILE A 47 16.10 -7.87 -14.79
N GLU A 48 16.96 -8.10 -15.78
CA GLU A 48 17.94 -9.18 -15.80
C GLU A 48 19.33 -8.68 -15.32
N GLY A 49 20.27 -9.61 -15.14
CA GLY A 49 21.67 -9.26 -14.87
C GLY A 49 21.98 -8.95 -13.40
N LEU A 50 21.13 -9.36 -12.46
CA LEU A 50 21.49 -9.34 -11.04
C LEU A 50 22.54 -10.40 -10.73
N ALA A 51 23.30 -10.18 -9.66
CA ALA A 51 24.21 -11.16 -9.08
C ALA A 51 23.50 -12.50 -8.78
N ASP A 52 24.27 -13.58 -8.72
CA ASP A 52 23.78 -14.94 -8.46
C ASP A 52 22.76 -15.48 -9.49
N SER A 53 22.82 -14.99 -10.74
CA SER A 53 21.87 -15.35 -11.82
C SER A 53 20.42 -15.02 -11.47
N LYS A 54 20.20 -13.99 -10.64
CA LYS A 54 18.88 -13.50 -10.26
C LYS A 54 18.34 -12.53 -11.31
N TRP A 55 17.04 -12.26 -11.20
CA TRP A 55 16.31 -11.27 -11.97
C TRP A 55 15.17 -10.70 -11.11
N SER A 56 14.58 -9.60 -11.53
CA SER A 56 13.52 -8.91 -10.79
C SER A 56 12.39 -8.45 -11.72
N ILE A 57 11.20 -8.29 -11.16
CA ILE A 57 10.04 -7.69 -11.81
C ILE A 57 9.68 -6.40 -11.08
N LEU A 58 9.63 -5.28 -11.81
CA LEU A 58 8.98 -4.05 -11.36
C LEU A 58 7.63 -3.90 -12.03
N THR A 59 6.56 -3.89 -11.24
CA THR A 59 5.20 -3.55 -11.70
C THR A 59 4.86 -2.13 -11.25
N LYS A 60 4.52 -1.27 -12.20
CA LYS A 60 4.15 0.12 -11.97
C LYS A 60 2.78 0.38 -12.55
N LEU A 61 1.81 0.77 -11.72
CA LEU A 61 0.45 1.05 -12.15
C LEU A 61 -0.09 2.30 -11.46
N HIS A 62 -1.07 2.95 -12.09
CA HIS A 62 -1.77 4.07 -11.48
C HIS A 62 -2.87 3.56 -10.53
N HIS A 63 -3.08 4.26 -9.41
CA HIS A 63 -3.99 3.83 -8.35
C HIS A 63 -5.48 3.77 -8.75
N CYS A 64 -5.83 4.35 -9.91
CA CYS A 64 -7.16 4.19 -10.51
C CYS A 64 -7.37 2.81 -11.16
N MET A 65 -6.28 2.07 -11.42
CA MET A 65 -6.31 0.72 -12.00
C MET A 65 -6.42 -0.35 -10.92
N ALA A 66 -5.67 -0.20 -9.84
CA ALA A 66 -5.66 -1.13 -8.72
C ALA A 66 -5.28 -0.40 -7.43
N ASP A 67 -5.90 -0.80 -6.33
CA ASP A 67 -5.45 -0.45 -4.98
C ASP A 67 -4.32 -1.38 -4.51
N GLY A 68 -3.78 -1.15 -3.30
CA GLY A 68 -2.69 -1.94 -2.76
C GLY A 68 -3.00 -3.44 -2.61
N ILE A 69 -4.27 -3.79 -2.32
CA ILE A 69 -4.68 -5.19 -2.16
C ILE A 69 -4.74 -5.85 -3.54
N ALA A 70 -5.39 -5.22 -4.50
CA ALA A 70 -5.46 -5.70 -5.87
C ALA A 70 -4.06 -5.83 -6.50
N ALA A 71 -3.16 -4.87 -6.26
CA ALA A 71 -1.77 -4.96 -6.72
C ALA A 71 -1.02 -6.16 -6.09
N THR A 72 -1.22 -6.43 -4.80
CA THR A 72 -0.58 -7.58 -4.14
C THR A 72 -1.14 -8.90 -4.64
N HIS A 73 -2.45 -8.98 -4.91
CA HIS A 73 -3.06 -10.15 -5.55
C HIS A 73 -2.49 -10.41 -6.94
N LEU A 74 -2.29 -9.36 -7.75
CA LEU A 74 -1.67 -9.49 -9.06
C LEU A 74 -0.25 -10.09 -8.97
N LEU A 75 0.56 -9.61 -8.03
CA LEU A 75 1.91 -10.14 -7.81
C LEU A 75 1.89 -11.58 -7.29
N ALA A 76 0.98 -11.91 -6.38
CA ALA A 76 0.82 -13.27 -5.87
C ALA A 76 0.42 -14.26 -6.99
N GLY A 77 -0.47 -13.84 -7.90
CA GLY A 77 -0.88 -14.65 -9.05
C GLY A 77 0.21 -14.92 -10.09
N LEU A 78 1.36 -14.23 -10.02
CA LEU A 78 2.54 -14.55 -10.83
C LEU A 78 3.35 -15.73 -10.27
N SER A 79 3.10 -16.13 -9.02
CA SER A 79 3.76 -17.23 -8.35
C SER A 79 2.91 -18.50 -8.39
N ASP A 80 3.54 -19.67 -8.30
CA ASP A 80 2.84 -20.97 -8.21
C ASP A 80 2.07 -21.16 -6.88
N GLU A 81 2.31 -20.30 -5.88
CA GLU A 81 1.64 -20.36 -4.59
C GLU A 81 0.18 -19.90 -4.74
N SER A 82 -0.76 -20.76 -4.36
CA SER A 82 -2.20 -20.51 -4.58
C SER A 82 -2.64 -19.22 -3.91
N MET A 83 -3.44 -18.40 -4.62
CA MET A 83 -3.93 -17.11 -4.11
C MET A 83 -4.70 -17.21 -2.79
N SER A 84 -5.18 -18.39 -2.37
CA SER A 84 -5.95 -18.53 -1.13
C SER A 84 -5.13 -18.31 0.14
N ASP A 85 -3.84 -18.65 0.14
CA ASP A 85 -2.96 -18.57 1.31
C ASP A 85 -2.03 -17.35 1.31
N SER A 86 -2.12 -16.50 0.29
CA SER A 86 -1.32 -15.28 0.19
C SER A 86 -1.65 -14.29 1.32
N PHE A 87 -0.64 -13.56 1.80
CA PHE A 87 -0.77 -12.47 2.78
C PHE A 87 -1.93 -11.50 2.47
N ALA A 88 -2.16 -11.18 1.20
CA ALA A 88 -3.23 -10.28 0.80
C ALA A 88 -4.64 -10.89 0.95
N SER A 89 -4.80 -12.21 0.77
CA SER A 89 -6.04 -12.94 1.07
C SER A 89 -6.37 -12.86 2.57
N ASN A 90 -5.36 -12.97 3.43
CA ASN A 90 -5.50 -12.83 4.88
C ASN A 90 -5.92 -11.41 5.30
N ILE A 91 -5.35 -10.36 4.67
CA ILE A 91 -5.78 -8.97 4.90
C ILE A 91 -7.25 -8.78 4.48
N HIS A 92 -7.62 -9.23 3.28
CA HIS A 92 -8.98 -9.08 2.77
C HIS A 92 -9.99 -9.78 3.70
N THR A 93 -9.70 -11.01 4.12
CA THR A 93 -10.52 -11.78 5.05
C THR A 93 -10.68 -11.07 6.39
N THR A 94 -9.60 -10.48 6.91
CA THR A 94 -9.62 -9.70 8.16
C THR A 94 -10.48 -8.44 8.02
N MET A 95 -10.33 -7.67 6.95
CA MET A 95 -11.09 -6.44 6.69
C MET A 95 -12.59 -6.72 6.49
N GLN A 96 -12.93 -7.82 5.84
CA GLN A 96 -14.31 -8.25 5.64
C GLN A 96 -14.95 -8.66 6.98
N SER A 97 -14.20 -9.31 7.86
CA SER A 97 -14.66 -9.67 9.22
C SER A 97 -14.88 -8.45 10.11
N GLN A 98 -14.01 -7.43 10.03
CA GLN A 98 -14.16 -6.18 10.78
C GLN A 98 -15.32 -5.32 10.28
N SER A 99 -15.53 -5.26 8.96
CA SER A 99 -16.68 -4.56 8.37
C SER A 99 -18.01 -5.21 8.77
N ALA A 100 -18.02 -6.53 8.91
CA ALA A 100 -19.17 -7.28 9.41
C ALA A 100 -19.40 -7.11 10.92
N SER A 101 -18.35 -6.94 11.72
CA SER A 101 -18.46 -6.70 13.16
C SER A 101 -18.88 -5.27 13.50
N VAL A 102 -18.40 -4.27 12.74
CA VAL A 102 -18.79 -2.86 12.89
C VAL A 102 -20.28 -2.63 12.56
N ARG A 103 -20.85 -3.38 11.61
CA ARG A 103 -22.30 -3.36 11.32
C ARG A 103 -23.17 -4.08 12.35
N ARG A 104 -22.59 -4.79 13.31
CA ARG A 104 -23.32 -5.57 14.32
C ARG A 104 -23.19 -5.01 15.75
N GLY A 105 -22.51 -3.88 15.92
CA GLY A 105 -22.33 -3.17 17.18
C GLY A 105 -23.43 -2.17 17.50
N GLY A 106 -24.70 -2.59 17.50
CA GLY A 106 -25.74 -1.82 18.19
C GLY A 106 -25.47 -1.85 19.68
N PHE A 107 -25.35 -0.69 20.33
CA PHE A 107 -25.12 -0.57 21.77
C PHE A 107 -26.35 -1.10 22.53
N ARG A 108 -26.38 -2.41 22.85
CA ARG A 108 -27.42 -2.99 23.71
C ARG A 108 -26.98 -2.84 25.16
N VAL A 109 -27.42 -1.78 25.81
CA VAL A 109 -27.32 -1.63 27.27
C VAL A 109 -28.44 -2.43 27.92
N ASN A 110 -28.07 -3.36 28.79
CA ASN A 110 -29.01 -4.12 29.60
C ASN A 110 -29.39 -3.26 30.83
N PRO A 111 -30.67 -2.91 31.05
CA PRO A 111 -31.07 -1.97 32.10
C PRO A 111 -30.74 -2.46 33.53
N SER A 112 -30.55 -3.77 33.72
CA SER A 112 -30.16 -4.35 35.02
C SER A 112 -28.66 -4.21 35.34
N GLU A 113 -27.80 -3.87 34.37
CA GLU A 113 -26.36 -3.66 34.57
C GLU A 113 -25.99 -2.18 34.77
N ALA A 114 -26.97 -1.27 34.63
CA ALA A 114 -26.77 0.17 34.75
C ALA A 114 -26.28 0.61 36.15
N LEU A 115 -26.51 -0.19 37.20
CA LEU A 115 -26.14 0.15 38.57
C LEU A 115 -24.67 -0.17 38.91
N THR A 116 -24.01 -1.07 38.17
CA THR A 116 -22.57 -1.41 38.31
C THR A 116 -21.70 -0.81 37.20
N ALA A 117 -22.32 -0.22 36.16
CA ALA A 117 -21.63 0.38 35.01
C ALA A 117 -20.91 1.72 35.30
N SER A 118 -20.86 2.19 36.55
CA SER A 118 -20.31 3.50 36.91
C SER A 118 -18.81 3.66 36.64
N THR A 119 -18.01 2.58 36.68
CA THR A 119 -16.56 2.65 36.39
C THR A 119 -16.23 2.43 34.93
N ALA A 120 -16.95 1.53 34.24
CA ALA A 120 -16.73 1.24 32.82
C ALA A 120 -17.13 2.42 31.92
N VAL A 121 -18.22 3.11 32.24
CA VAL A 121 -18.65 4.32 31.51
C VAL A 121 -17.64 5.45 31.67
N MET A 122 -17.13 5.68 32.89
CA MET A 122 -16.10 6.70 33.13
C MET A 122 -14.78 6.37 32.42
N ALA A 123 -14.34 5.11 32.45
CA ALA A 123 -13.15 4.66 31.72
C ALA A 123 -13.31 4.82 30.20
N GLY A 124 -14.52 4.64 29.66
CA GLY A 124 -14.85 4.87 28.26
C GLY A 124 -14.77 6.35 27.88
N ILE A 125 -15.35 7.24 28.69
CA ILE A 125 -15.33 8.70 28.48
C ILE A 125 -13.89 9.24 28.47
N VAL A 126 -13.05 8.84 29.43
CA VAL A 126 -11.64 9.26 29.50
C VAL A 126 -10.86 8.82 28.26
N ARG A 127 -11.10 7.58 27.79
CA ARG A 127 -10.41 7.03 26.61
C ARG A 127 -10.85 7.71 25.32
N ALA A 128 -12.15 8.01 25.19
CA ALA A 128 -12.70 8.77 24.07
C ALA A 128 -12.18 10.21 24.04
N ALA A 129 -12.14 10.90 25.18
CA ALA A 129 -11.61 12.25 25.30
C ALA A 129 -10.11 12.31 24.96
N LYS A 130 -9.32 11.34 25.44
CA LYS A 130 -7.90 11.23 25.10
C LYS A 130 -7.69 11.01 23.60
N GLY A 131 -8.42 10.07 22.99
CA GLY A 131 -8.35 9.83 21.54
C GLY A 131 -8.73 11.06 20.71
N ALA A 132 -9.78 11.79 21.09
CA ALA A 132 -10.17 13.03 20.42
C ALA A 132 -9.09 14.12 20.55
N SER A 133 -8.44 14.24 21.71
CA SER A 133 -7.36 15.20 21.93
C SER A 133 -6.10 14.86 21.11
N GLU A 134 -5.74 13.59 20.98
CA GLU A 134 -4.60 13.13 20.18
C GLU A 134 -4.83 13.41 18.68
N ILE A 135 -6.05 13.18 18.20
CA ILE A 135 -6.43 13.50 16.81
C ILE A 135 -6.37 15.01 16.56
N ALA A 136 -6.97 15.82 17.45
CA ALA A 136 -6.96 17.27 17.32
C ALA A 136 -5.54 17.86 17.36
N ALA A 137 -4.67 17.33 18.23
CA ALA A 137 -3.27 17.73 18.32
C ALA A 137 -2.49 17.36 17.03
N GLY A 138 -2.76 16.19 16.44
CA GLY A 138 -2.13 15.77 15.19
C GLY A 138 -2.50 16.64 13.98
N VAL A 139 -3.68 17.26 13.97
CA VAL A 139 -4.11 18.19 12.91
C VAL A 139 -3.47 19.57 13.06
N LEU A 140 -3.29 20.05 14.29
CA LEU A 140 -2.76 21.40 14.57
C LEU A 140 -1.23 21.47 14.48
N SER A 141 -0.55 20.36 14.78
CA SER A 141 0.91 20.25 14.69
C SER A 141 1.30 19.10 13.77
N PRO A 142 1.04 19.22 12.45
CA PRO A 142 1.47 18.20 11.51
C PRO A 142 3.00 18.08 11.58
N ALA A 143 3.49 16.85 11.75
CA ALA A 143 4.92 16.59 11.77
C ALA A 143 5.55 17.13 10.46
N ALA A 144 6.68 17.84 10.60
CA ALA A 144 7.46 18.24 9.45
C ALA A 144 7.90 16.97 8.69
N SER A 145 7.33 16.77 7.51
CA SER A 145 7.54 15.59 6.68
C SER A 145 7.62 16.02 5.23
N SER A 146 8.35 15.26 4.41
CA SER A 146 8.39 15.41 2.95
C SER A 146 6.99 15.29 2.32
N LEU A 147 6.01 14.75 3.05
CA LEU A 147 4.61 14.64 2.61
C LEU A 147 3.82 15.96 2.68
N ASN A 148 4.30 16.96 3.43
CA ASN A 148 3.60 18.25 3.65
C ASN A 148 4.34 19.45 3.04
N GLY A 149 5.36 19.20 2.21
CA GLY A 149 6.13 20.24 1.52
C GLY A 149 5.52 20.64 0.16
N PRO A 150 6.04 21.71 -0.46
CA PRO A 150 5.65 22.09 -1.82
C PRO A 150 5.89 20.93 -2.80
N ILE A 151 4.85 20.55 -3.54
CA ILE A 151 4.90 19.47 -4.53
C ILE A 151 5.66 19.99 -5.76
N SER A 152 6.90 19.55 -5.92
CA SER A 152 7.70 19.83 -7.11
C SER A 152 7.29 18.92 -8.27
N ASP A 153 7.49 19.38 -9.51
CA ASP A 153 7.29 18.54 -10.70
C ASP A 153 8.33 17.42 -10.83
N LEU A 154 9.48 17.53 -10.16
CA LEU A 154 10.42 16.42 -9.99
C LEU A 154 9.90 15.45 -8.93
N ARG A 155 9.63 14.21 -9.36
CA ARG A 155 9.44 13.09 -8.46
C ARG A 155 10.78 12.43 -8.20
N ARG A 156 11.24 12.49 -6.95
CA ARG A 156 12.37 11.69 -6.49
C ARG A 156 11.81 10.45 -5.80
N TYR A 157 12.34 9.30 -6.18
CA TYR A 157 12.06 8.04 -5.54
C TYR A 157 13.32 7.52 -4.88
N SER A 158 13.16 6.84 -3.75
CA SER A 158 14.21 6.05 -3.10
C SER A 158 13.56 4.74 -2.69
N ALA A 159 14.25 3.62 -2.86
CA ALA A 159 13.77 2.37 -2.31
C ALA A 159 14.07 2.33 -0.81
N ALA A 160 13.13 1.79 -0.03
CA ALA A 160 13.40 1.39 1.35
C ALA A 160 13.93 -0.05 1.32
N LYS A 161 15.05 -0.28 2.02
CA LYS A 161 15.68 -1.60 2.17
C LYS A 161 15.20 -2.28 3.45
#